data_AF-A0A7Y2E9C1-F1
#
_entry.id   AF-A0A7Y2E9C1-F1
#
_cell.length_a   1.000
_cell.length_b   1.000
_cell.length_c   1.000
_cell.angle_alpha   90.00
_cell.angle_beta   90.00
_cell.angle_gamma   90.00
#
_symmetry.space_group_name_H-M   'P 1'
#
loop_
_entity.id
_entity.type
_entity.pdbx_description
1 polymer ?
#
loop_
_entity_poly.entity_id
_entity_poly.type
_entity_poly.pdbx_seq_one_letter_code
_entity_poly.pdbx_strand_id
1 'polypeptide(L)'
;KQDVTGNVEYDADNHEFMTHMRAEKINRIARTIPATEVFGPDKGSLLILGWGGTYGAIRSAVARAIEEGQSVAHAHIRHLNPFPSDLKEIMSRYDRVLIPELNTGHLRTMIRAEYLIDAIGLNKVQGRPFSVEDIRARIDQLLGGKA
;
A
#
# COMPACT_ATOMS: atom_id res chain seq x y z
N LYS A 1 26.69 19.36 -3.76
CA LYS A 1 27.82 18.53 -3.30
C LYS A 1 28.44 17.93 -4.54
N GLN A 2 29.72 18.20 -4.77
CA GLN A 2 30.51 17.60 -5.83
C GLN A 2 30.54 16.08 -5.69
N ASP A 3 30.36 15.38 -6.81
CA ASP A 3 30.52 13.93 -6.83
C ASP A 3 31.90 13.52 -6.32
N VAL A 4 31.96 12.37 -5.64
CA VAL A 4 33.17 11.79 -5.02
C VAL A 4 33.76 12.61 -3.86
N THR A 5 34.21 13.84 -4.11
CA THR A 5 35.02 14.65 -3.18
C THR A 5 34.20 15.27 -2.05
N GLY A 6 32.97 15.67 -2.35
CA GLY A 6 32.07 16.29 -1.41
C GLY A 6 32.19 17.77 -1.18
N ASN A 7 32.94 18.47 -2.01
CA ASN A 7 33.01 19.92 -1.97
C ASN A 7 31.66 20.59 -2.32
N VAL A 8 31.55 21.87 -2.00
CA VAL A 8 30.44 22.69 -2.48
C VAL A 8 30.61 22.89 -3.99
N GLU A 9 29.54 22.65 -4.73
CA GLU A 9 29.53 22.78 -6.19
C GLU A 9 28.10 23.10 -6.63
N TYR A 10 28.00 24.02 -7.59
CA TYR A 10 26.75 24.59 -8.11
C TYR A 10 26.53 24.30 -9.61
N ASP A 11 27.41 23.51 -10.22
CA ASP A 11 27.26 23.07 -11.60
C ASP A 11 25.93 22.31 -11.79
N ALA A 12 25.21 22.63 -12.86
CA ALA A 12 23.86 22.14 -13.11
C ALA A 12 23.84 20.63 -13.41
N ASP A 13 24.78 20.16 -14.24
CA ASP A 13 24.87 18.75 -14.65
C ASP A 13 25.25 17.88 -13.44
N ASN A 14 26.19 18.35 -12.62
CA ASN A 14 26.51 17.69 -11.35
C ASN A 14 25.30 17.67 -10.39
N HIS A 15 24.50 18.73 -10.34
CA HIS A 15 23.28 18.74 -9.50
C HIS A 15 22.27 17.69 -9.96
N GLU A 16 22.01 17.60 -11.27
CA GLU A 16 21.14 16.59 -11.88
C GLU A 16 21.66 15.17 -11.59
N PHE A 17 22.92 14.90 -11.93
CA PHE A 17 23.56 13.60 -11.72
C PHE A 17 23.48 13.16 -10.26
N MET A 18 23.88 14.03 -9.33
CA MET A 18 23.87 13.72 -7.91
C MET A 18 22.45 13.51 -7.36
N THR A 19 21.45 14.19 -7.92
CA THR A 19 20.04 14.01 -7.56
C THR A 19 19.53 12.65 -8.02
N HIS A 20 19.78 12.27 -9.27
CA HIS A 20 19.41 10.93 -9.77
C HIS A 20 20.16 9.82 -9.05
N MET A 21 21.46 9.95 -8.81
CA MET A 21 22.25 8.96 -8.07
C MET A 21 21.68 8.70 -6.67
N ARG A 22 21.30 9.76 -5.94
CA ARG A 22 20.70 9.63 -4.60
C ARG A 22 19.33 8.95 -4.66
N ALA A 23 18.49 9.32 -5.62
CA ALA A 23 17.18 8.69 -5.82
C ALA A 23 17.33 7.21 -6.18
N GLU A 24 18.22 6.88 -7.11
CA GLU A 24 18.49 5.50 -7.51
C GLU A 24 19.02 4.66 -6.35
N LYS A 25 19.91 5.21 -5.52
CA LYS A 25 20.39 4.54 -4.31
C LYS A 25 19.25 4.12 -3.40
N ILE A 26 18.25 4.99 -3.19
CA ILE A 26 17.05 4.67 -2.40
C ILE A 26 16.21 3.61 -3.12
N ASN A 27 15.96 3.76 -4.42
CA ASN A 27 15.16 2.80 -5.20
C ASN A 27 15.76 1.39 -5.21
N ARG A 28 17.09 1.26 -5.18
CA ARG A 28 17.78 -0.04 -5.10
C ARG A 28 17.47 -0.80 -3.81
N ILE A 29 17.06 -0.13 -2.73
CA ILE A 29 16.62 -0.78 -1.47
C ILE A 29 15.39 -1.66 -1.71
N ALA A 30 14.56 -1.38 -2.72
CA ALA A 30 13.39 -2.20 -3.03
C ALA A 30 13.75 -3.68 -3.29
N ARG A 31 14.98 -3.96 -3.73
CA ARG A 31 15.49 -5.32 -4.00
C ARG A 31 15.81 -6.10 -2.73
N THR A 32 15.97 -5.44 -1.60
CA THR A 32 16.24 -6.07 -0.29
C THR A 32 14.99 -6.19 0.57
N ILE A 33 13.88 -5.57 0.15
CA ILE A 33 12.59 -5.70 0.85
C ILE A 33 12.07 -7.13 0.63
N PRO A 34 11.69 -7.86 1.70
CA PRO A 34 11.09 -9.19 1.57
C PRO A 34 9.82 -9.17 0.71
N ALA A 35 9.51 -10.31 0.09
CA ALA A 35 8.27 -10.48 -0.66
C ALA A 35 7.05 -10.16 0.22
N THR A 36 6.06 -9.51 -0.37
CA THR A 36 4.84 -9.10 0.32
C THR A 36 3.96 -10.32 0.57
N GLU A 37 3.73 -10.63 1.84
CA GLU A 37 2.80 -11.70 2.22
C GLU A 37 1.35 -11.30 1.94
N VAL A 38 0.61 -12.22 1.31
CA VAL A 38 -0.82 -12.09 1.04
C VAL A 38 -1.57 -13.13 1.84
N PHE A 39 -2.64 -12.71 2.51
CA PHE A 39 -3.56 -13.58 3.21
C PHE A 39 -4.90 -13.64 2.49
N GLY A 40 -5.31 -14.85 2.13
CA GLY A 40 -6.49 -15.09 1.31
C GLY A 40 -6.10 -15.69 -0.05
N PRO A 41 -7.02 -15.69 -1.03
CA PRO A 41 -6.75 -16.23 -2.35
C PRO A 41 -5.73 -15.37 -3.11
N ASP A 42 -4.93 -15.98 -3.99
CA ASP A 42 -3.89 -15.26 -4.77
C ASP A 42 -4.44 -14.22 -5.76
N LYS A 43 -5.72 -14.35 -6.12
CA LYS A 43 -6.50 -13.44 -6.98
C LYS A 43 -7.94 -13.41 -6.50
N GLY A 44 -8.64 -12.31 -6.76
CA GLY A 44 -10.03 -12.21 -6.31
C GLY A 44 -10.68 -10.86 -6.57
N SER A 45 -11.84 -10.65 -5.97
CA SER A 45 -12.64 -9.46 -6.20
C SER A 45 -12.13 -8.23 -5.44
N LEU A 46 -11.49 -8.43 -4.28
CA LEU A 46 -11.03 -7.32 -3.44
C LEU A 46 -9.71 -7.63 -2.73
N LEU A 47 -8.72 -6.76 -2.88
CA LEU A 47 -7.53 -6.71 -2.03
C LEU A 47 -7.67 -5.57 -1.03
N ILE A 48 -7.45 -5.85 0.25
CA ILE A 48 -7.29 -4.82 1.26
C ILE A 48 -5.80 -4.62 1.52
N LEU A 49 -5.30 -3.44 1.20
CA LEU A 49 -3.91 -3.05 1.42
C LEU A 49 -3.81 -2.19 2.69
N GLY A 50 -3.22 -2.76 3.73
CA GLY A 50 -3.02 -2.09 5.02
C GLY A 50 -1.60 -1.62 5.26
N TRP A 51 -1.44 -0.68 6.19
CA TRP A 51 -0.15 -0.31 6.76
C TRP A 51 -0.29 0.08 8.25
N GLY A 52 0.78 -0.11 9.02
CA GLY A 52 0.85 0.28 10.42
C GLY A 52 -0.22 -0.38 11.30
N GLY A 53 -0.79 0.39 12.24
CA GLY A 53 -1.71 -0.12 13.27
C GLY A 53 -3.05 -0.67 12.77
N THR A 54 -3.34 -0.59 11.46
CA THR A 54 -4.58 -1.11 10.87
C THR A 54 -4.56 -2.64 10.67
N TYR A 55 -3.40 -3.29 10.80
CA TYR A 55 -3.20 -4.73 10.53
C TYR A 55 -4.24 -5.63 11.18
N GLY A 56 -4.47 -5.49 12.49
CA GLY A 56 -5.32 -6.39 13.26
C GLY A 56 -6.78 -6.34 12.84
N ALA A 57 -7.31 -5.12 12.66
CA ALA A 57 -8.70 -4.92 12.24
C ALA A 57 -8.93 -5.49 10.82
N ILE A 58 -8.00 -5.22 9.90
CA ILE A 58 -8.08 -5.73 8.52
C ILE A 58 -7.99 -7.26 8.50
N ARG A 59 -6.99 -7.84 9.19
CA ARG A 59 -6.78 -9.29 9.20
C ARG A 59 -8.01 -10.05 9.69
N SER A 60 -8.62 -9.58 10.78
CA SER A 60 -9.84 -10.18 11.33
C SER A 60 -11.05 -10.01 10.41
N ALA A 61 -11.21 -8.85 9.77
CA ALA A 61 -12.33 -8.61 8.86
C ALA A 61 -12.23 -9.49 7.60
N VAL A 62 -11.03 -9.63 7.04
CA VAL A 62 -10.77 -10.50 5.88
C VAL A 62 -10.92 -11.97 6.23
N ALA A 63 -10.47 -12.41 7.41
CA ALA A 63 -10.70 -13.79 7.86
C ALA A 63 -12.20 -14.15 7.89
N ARG A 64 -13.03 -13.28 8.49
CA ARG A 64 -14.50 -13.46 8.50
C ARG A 64 -15.10 -13.46 7.10
N ALA A 65 -14.63 -12.56 6.21
CA ALA A 65 -15.09 -12.52 4.82
C ALA A 65 -14.79 -13.82 4.06
N ILE A 66 -13.59 -14.37 4.25
CA ILE A 66 -13.19 -15.64 3.65
C ILE A 66 -14.03 -16.81 4.20
N GLU A 67 -14.29 -16.83 5.52
CA GLU A 67 -15.15 -17.84 6.15
C GLU A 67 -16.58 -17.86 5.56
N GLU A 68 -17.07 -16.70 5.10
CA GLU A 68 -18.36 -16.56 4.41
C GLU A 68 -18.27 -16.79 2.89
N GLY A 69 -17.13 -17.25 2.38
CA GLY A 69 -16.92 -17.58 0.97
C GLY A 69 -16.68 -16.37 0.06
N GLN A 70 -16.42 -15.18 0.63
CA GLN A 70 -16.12 -14.00 -0.18
C GLN A 70 -14.68 -14.05 -0.73
N SER A 71 -14.51 -13.57 -1.97
CA SER A 71 -13.21 -13.50 -2.64
C SER A 71 -12.44 -12.23 -2.24
N VAL A 72 -11.88 -12.24 -1.02
CA VAL A 72 -11.17 -11.10 -0.42
C VAL A 72 -9.80 -11.53 0.08
N ALA A 73 -8.78 -10.71 -0.16
CA ALA A 73 -7.43 -10.90 0.38
C ALA A 73 -6.94 -9.67 1.15
N HIS A 74 -5.90 -9.87 1.95
CA HIS A 74 -5.21 -8.84 2.72
C HIS A 74 -3.71 -8.88 2.41
N ALA A 75 -3.15 -7.74 2.03
CA ALA A 75 -1.70 -7.51 2.00
C ALA A 75 -1.37 -6.38 2.98
N HIS A 76 -0.22 -6.50 3.66
CA HIS A 76 0.21 -5.49 4.62
C HIS A 76 1.65 -5.05 4.38
N ILE A 77 1.83 -3.78 4.07
CA ILE A 77 3.15 -3.21 3.79
C ILE A 77 3.77 -2.61 5.04
N ARG A 78 5.10 -2.74 5.15
CA ARG A 78 5.92 -2.15 6.21
C ARG A 78 6.85 -1.05 5.71
N HIS A 79 7.11 -1.01 4.41
CA HIS A 79 7.99 -0.05 3.75
C HIS A 79 7.17 0.84 2.83
N LEU A 80 7.28 2.15 3.01
CA LEU A 80 6.57 3.16 2.20
C LEU A 80 7.46 3.80 1.13
N ASN A 81 8.78 3.84 1.34
CA ASN A 81 9.72 4.39 0.36
C ASN A 81 11.09 3.67 0.43
N PRO A 82 11.47 2.90 -0.61
CA PRO A 82 10.61 2.51 -1.73
C PRO A 82 9.53 1.51 -1.27
N PHE A 83 8.48 1.36 -2.07
CA PHE A 83 7.52 0.27 -1.90
C PHE A 83 8.15 -1.08 -2.26
N PRO A 84 7.60 -2.21 -1.77
CA PRO A 84 7.98 -3.55 -2.23
C PRO A 84 7.83 -3.68 -3.76
N SER A 85 8.80 -4.33 -4.40
CA SER A 85 8.87 -4.43 -5.87
C SER A 85 7.75 -5.28 -6.49
N ASP A 86 7.18 -6.21 -5.72
CA ASP A 86 6.08 -7.10 -6.11
C ASP A 86 4.69 -6.49 -5.93
N LEU A 87 4.59 -5.33 -5.27
CA LEU A 87 3.32 -4.77 -4.83
C LEU A 87 2.37 -4.46 -6.00
N LYS A 88 2.91 -3.93 -7.11
CA LYS A 88 2.12 -3.63 -8.32
C LYS A 88 1.49 -4.89 -8.90
N GLU A 89 2.26 -5.95 -9.02
CA GLU A 89 1.81 -7.23 -9.56
C GLU A 89 0.75 -7.86 -8.65
N ILE A 90 0.96 -7.81 -7.33
CA ILE A 90 -0.03 -8.27 -6.35
C ILE A 90 -1.35 -7.50 -6.53
N MET A 91 -1.32 -6.17 -6.54
CA MET A 91 -2.54 -5.36 -6.66
C MET A 91 -3.27 -5.60 -7.97
N SER A 92 -2.56 -5.87 -9.08
CA SER A 92 -3.19 -6.15 -10.38
C SER A 92 -3.95 -7.47 -10.47
N ARG A 93 -3.77 -8.38 -9.50
CA ARG A 93 -4.48 -9.67 -9.44
C ARG A 93 -5.91 -9.56 -8.89
N TYR A 94 -6.33 -8.36 -8.51
CA TYR A 94 -7.64 -8.12 -7.90
C TYR A 94 -8.42 -7.06 -8.65
N ASP A 95 -9.74 -7.22 -8.70
CA ASP A 95 -10.61 -6.27 -9.40
C ASP A 95 -10.61 -4.89 -8.74
N ARG A 96 -10.45 -4.84 -7.41
CA ARG A 96 -10.45 -3.62 -6.61
C ARG A 96 -9.41 -3.68 -5.51
N VAL A 97 -8.86 -2.51 -5.16
CA VAL A 97 -7.97 -2.33 -4.01
C VAL A 97 -8.61 -1.37 -3.02
N LEU A 98 -8.79 -1.80 -1.78
CA LEU A 98 -9.25 -0.98 -0.66
C LEU A 98 -8.07 -0.65 0.25
N ILE A 99 -7.92 0.61 0.63
CA ILE A 99 -6.88 1.09 1.55
C ILE A 99 -7.55 1.74 2.77
N PRO A 100 -7.65 1.00 3.89
CA PRO A 100 -8.08 1.56 5.16
C PRO A 100 -6.93 2.30 5.82
N GLU A 101 -7.10 3.59 6.11
CA GLU A 101 -6.08 4.39 6.78
C GLU A 101 -6.63 5.39 7.79
N LEU A 102 -5.87 5.58 8.88
CA LEU A 102 -6.21 6.51 9.97
C LEU A 102 -5.70 7.94 9.67
N ASN A 103 -5.86 8.38 8.42
CA ASN A 103 -5.46 9.69 7.92
C ASN A 103 -6.38 10.09 6.75
N THR A 104 -6.04 11.15 6.01
CA THR A 104 -6.87 11.74 4.94
C THR A 104 -6.73 11.07 3.57
N GLY A 105 -5.98 9.97 3.44
CA GLY A 105 -5.85 9.22 2.18
C GLY A 105 -4.42 9.22 1.61
N HIS A 106 -3.40 9.30 2.45
CA HIS A 106 -2.01 9.48 2.03
C HIS A 106 -1.49 8.26 1.26
N LEU A 107 -1.67 7.05 1.81
CA LEU A 107 -1.21 5.83 1.14
C LEU A 107 -1.98 5.61 -0.16
N ARG A 108 -3.30 5.82 -0.15
CA ARG A 108 -4.11 5.77 -1.38
C ARG A 108 -3.58 6.69 -2.47
N THR A 109 -3.18 7.90 -2.10
CA THR A 109 -2.66 8.89 -3.05
C THR A 109 -1.33 8.44 -3.64
N MET A 110 -0.40 7.95 -2.81
CA MET A 110 0.88 7.41 -3.27
C MET A 110 0.70 6.20 -4.21
N ILE A 111 -0.17 5.25 -3.85
CA ILE A 111 -0.44 4.05 -4.67
C ILE A 111 -1.02 4.44 -6.03
N ARG A 112 -1.98 5.36 -6.07
CA ARG A 112 -2.56 5.87 -7.33
C ARG A 112 -1.51 6.57 -8.19
N ALA A 113 -0.66 7.41 -7.58
CA ALA A 113 0.37 8.16 -8.29
C ALA A 113 1.46 7.25 -8.88
N GLU A 114 1.90 6.24 -8.12
CA GLU A 114 3.01 5.37 -8.53
C GLU A 114 2.56 4.26 -9.50
N TYR A 115 1.38 3.67 -9.28
CA TYR A 115 0.97 2.45 -9.98
C TYR A 115 -0.22 2.60 -10.93
N LEU A 116 -0.88 3.76 -10.95
CA LEU A 116 -2.11 4.01 -11.73
C LEU A 116 -3.23 3.01 -11.44
N ILE A 117 -3.26 2.46 -10.22
CA ILE A 117 -4.29 1.54 -9.77
C ILE A 117 -5.43 2.33 -9.13
N ASP A 118 -6.68 2.02 -9.49
CA ASP A 118 -7.85 2.66 -8.88
C ASP A 118 -8.08 2.15 -7.43
N ALA A 119 -7.31 2.72 -6.50
CA ALA A 119 -7.40 2.38 -5.09
C ALA A 119 -8.49 3.17 -4.37
N ILE A 120 -9.41 2.45 -3.74
CA ILE A 120 -10.54 2.99 -2.97
C ILE A 120 -10.07 3.27 -1.54
N GLY A 121 -10.36 4.46 -1.00
CA GLY A 121 -10.04 4.81 0.38
C GLY A 121 -11.15 4.43 1.37
N LEU A 122 -10.74 4.02 2.56
CA LEU A 122 -11.57 4.01 3.78
C LEU A 122 -10.82 4.78 4.86
N ASN A 123 -11.22 6.03 5.08
CA ASN A 123 -10.46 6.97 5.90
C ASN A 123 -11.18 7.25 7.22
N LYS A 124 -10.45 7.20 8.33
CA LYS A 124 -10.98 7.52 9.67
C LYS A 124 -10.01 8.45 10.40
N VAL A 125 -10.47 9.63 10.80
CA VAL A 125 -9.65 10.67 11.44
C VAL A 125 -10.19 11.09 12.82
N GLN A 126 -11.17 10.36 13.35
CA GLN A 126 -11.86 10.66 14.61
C GLN A 126 -11.06 10.24 15.86
N GLY A 127 -9.73 10.03 15.76
CA GLY A 127 -8.88 9.66 16.89
C GLY A 127 -9.15 8.27 17.49
N ARG A 128 -9.81 7.37 16.74
CA ARG A 128 -10.09 5.99 17.17
C ARG A 128 -9.65 5.01 16.09
N PRO A 129 -9.14 3.82 16.45
CA PRO A 129 -8.80 2.79 15.49
C PRO A 129 -10.05 2.28 14.75
N PHE A 130 -9.83 1.59 13.63
CA PHE A 130 -10.89 0.82 12.97
C PHE A 130 -11.33 -0.34 13.87
N SER A 131 -12.64 -0.54 13.96
CA SER A 131 -13.18 -1.83 14.41
C SER A 131 -13.12 -2.84 13.26
N VAL A 132 -13.29 -4.12 13.59
CA VAL A 132 -13.41 -5.17 12.56
C VAL A 132 -14.65 -4.92 11.71
N GLU A 133 -15.72 -4.45 12.34
CA GLU A 133 -17.02 -4.16 11.74
C GLU A 133 -16.93 -2.97 10.76
N ASP A 134 -16.12 -1.94 11.06
CA ASP A 134 -15.89 -0.82 10.13
C ASP A 134 -15.34 -1.32 8.78
N ILE A 135 -14.33 -2.19 8.83
CA ILE A 135 -13.71 -2.76 7.63
C ILE A 135 -14.68 -3.72 6.94
N ARG A 136 -15.36 -4.56 7.72
CA ARG A 136 -16.27 -5.57 7.18
C ARG A 136 -17.45 -4.95 6.43
N ALA A 137 -18.11 -3.96 7.01
CA ALA A 137 -19.19 -3.24 6.36
C ALA A 137 -18.74 -2.64 5.00
N ARG A 138 -17.49 -2.16 4.91
CA ARG A 138 -16.94 -1.65 3.66
C ARG A 138 -16.65 -2.74 2.64
N ILE A 139 -16.19 -3.92 3.06
CA ILE A 139 -16.03 -5.10 2.20
C ILE A 139 -17.39 -5.45 1.58
N ASP A 140 -18.42 -5.62 2.40
CA ASP A 140 -19.75 -6.02 1.94
C ASP A 140 -20.34 -5.00 0.97
N GLN A 141 -20.21 -3.70 1.27
CA GLN A 141 -20.63 -2.63 0.36
C GLN A 141 -19.94 -2.69 -1.01
N LEU A 142 -18.64 -3.02 -1.05
CA LEU A 142 -17.88 -3.09 -2.30
C LEU A 142 -18.20 -4.35 -3.11
N LEU A 143 -18.51 -5.46 -2.43
CA LEU A 143 -18.86 -6.73 -3.07
C LEU A 143 -20.35 -6.90 -3.37
N GLY A 144 -21.20 -5.95 -2.95
CA GLY A 144 -22.64 -5.99 -3.17
C GLY A 144 -23.43 -6.82 -2.16
N GLY A 145 -22.82 -7.14 -1.01
CA GLY A 145 -23.51 -7.75 0.13
C GLY A 145 -24.46 -6.73 0.79
N LYS A 146 -25.70 -7.15 1.08
CA LYS A 146 -26.68 -6.32 1.81
C LYS A 146 -26.10 -5.96 3.18
N ALA A 147 -26.05 -4.66 3.47
CA ALA A 147 -25.73 -4.11 4.79
C ALA A 147 -26.74 -4.55 5.86
#